data_AF-A0A522CCL2-F1
#
_entry.id   AF-A0A522CCL2-F1
#
_cell.length_a   1.000
_cell.length_b   1.000
_cell.length_c   1.000
_cell.angle_alpha   90.00
_cell.angle_beta   90.00
_cell.angle_gamma   90.00
#
_symmetry.space_group_name_H-M   'P 1'
#
loop_
_entity.id
_entity.type
_entity.pdbx_description
1 polymer ?
#
loop_
_entity_poly.entity_id
_entity_poly.type
_entity_poly.pdbx_seq_one_letter_code
_entity_poly.pdbx_strand_id
1 'polypeptide(L)'
;MKAIHLLTCTTLALAAAGAQADQSYTFDTGAQGVTVTDGGSATWQAGGYLSITDVSDADMLLHLPATALGDWSSYLGGSFSFDARNLNNESPDWAPFGELTLTGSAGSVMLDIVAANQPPADGSWHRYAVALDNATWGGNLAAVLANVTDVTLKVEFHAGVTEVAGIDNIAVTAVPEPQSAWMMAAGLAALCAGASALSGKRQGLVRRSRQG
;
A
#
# COMPACT_ATOMS: atom_id res chain seq x y z
N MET A 1 -16.35 51.94 31.84
CA MET A 1 -16.47 51.17 30.59
C MET A 1 -15.68 49.88 30.76
N LYS A 2 -16.31 48.71 30.69
CA LYS A 2 -15.65 47.41 30.91
C LYS A 2 -15.36 46.77 29.55
N ALA A 3 -14.08 46.64 29.21
CA ALA A 3 -13.63 45.95 28.02
C ALA A 3 -13.89 44.44 28.18
N ILE A 4 -14.78 43.89 27.36
CA ILE A 4 -14.99 42.45 27.21
C ILE A 4 -13.87 41.96 26.30
N HIS A 5 -12.85 41.30 26.86
CA HIS A 5 -11.85 40.60 26.06
C HIS A 5 -12.46 39.27 25.61
N LEU A 6 -12.89 39.23 24.35
CA LEU A 6 -13.27 38.01 23.65
C LEU A 6 -11.98 37.22 23.38
N LEU A 7 -11.74 36.14 24.14
CA LEU A 7 -10.69 35.19 23.79
C LEU A 7 -11.23 34.33 22.64
N THR A 8 -10.77 34.63 21.42
CA THR A 8 -11.01 33.79 20.25
C THR A 8 -10.16 32.54 20.39
N CYS A 9 -10.80 31.40 20.65
CA CYS A 9 -10.12 30.10 20.68
C CYS A 9 -10.02 29.59 19.24
N THR A 10 -8.86 29.78 18.62
CA THR A 10 -8.57 29.27 17.28
C THR A 10 -8.45 27.74 17.36
N THR A 11 -9.46 27.02 16.88
CA THR A 11 -9.38 25.57 16.72
C THR A 11 -8.41 25.23 15.60
N LEU A 12 -7.23 24.74 15.94
CA LEU A 12 -6.32 24.11 14.99
C LEU A 12 -6.90 22.74 14.65
N ALA A 13 -7.50 22.59 13.47
CA ALA A 13 -7.90 21.28 12.97
C ALA A 13 -6.63 20.53 12.56
N LEU A 14 -6.16 19.60 13.40
CA LEU A 14 -5.17 18.63 12.94
C LEU A 14 -5.89 17.67 11.99
N ALA A 15 -5.48 17.66 10.73
CA ALA A 15 -5.82 16.59 9.81
C ALA A 15 -5.14 15.32 10.34
N ALA A 16 -5.93 14.42 10.93
CA ALA A 16 -5.49 13.05 11.09
C ALA A 16 -5.37 12.49 9.67
N ALA A 17 -4.15 12.22 9.21
CA ALA A 17 -3.96 11.39 8.03
C ALA A 17 -4.65 10.05 8.34
N GLY A 18 -5.72 9.74 7.63
CA GLY A 18 -6.35 8.43 7.75
C GLY A 18 -5.33 7.41 7.27
N ALA A 19 -5.03 6.39 8.08
CA ALA A 19 -4.25 5.25 7.61
C ALA A 19 -5.00 4.65 6.41
N GLN A 20 -4.37 4.62 5.24
CA GLN A 20 -4.92 3.92 4.09
C GLN A 20 -4.96 2.43 4.46
N ALA A 21 -6.07 1.76 4.17
CA ALA A 21 -6.18 0.33 4.39
C ALA A 21 -5.16 -0.42 3.51
N ASP A 22 -4.62 -1.51 4.02
CA ASP A 22 -3.80 -2.41 3.22
C ASP A 22 -4.60 -2.91 2.02
N GLN A 23 -3.93 -3.00 0.87
CA GLN A 23 -4.51 -3.61 -0.32
C GLN A 23 -4.19 -5.10 -0.29
N SER A 24 -5.17 -5.94 -0.58
CA SER A 24 -4.99 -7.40 -0.60
C SER A 24 -5.84 -8.03 -1.70
N TYR A 25 -5.19 -8.90 -2.47
CA TYR A 25 -5.79 -9.71 -3.53
C TYR A 25 -5.48 -11.17 -3.25
N THR A 26 -6.41 -11.85 -2.58
CA THR A 26 -6.33 -13.27 -2.21
C THR A 26 -6.96 -14.20 -3.24
N PHE A 27 -7.60 -13.64 -4.26
CA PHE A 27 -8.34 -14.37 -5.30
C PHE A 27 -9.34 -15.43 -4.78
N ASP A 28 -9.76 -15.37 -3.52
CA ASP A 28 -10.81 -16.25 -2.96
C ASP A 28 -12.14 -16.10 -3.72
N THR A 29 -12.34 -14.95 -4.36
CA THR A 29 -13.54 -14.59 -5.11
C THR A 29 -13.19 -13.97 -6.46
N GLY A 30 -12.74 -14.81 -7.40
CA GLY A 30 -12.42 -14.40 -8.76
C GLY A 30 -11.10 -13.65 -8.89
N ALA A 31 -10.89 -12.96 -10.02
CA ALA A 31 -9.67 -12.23 -10.31
C ALA A 31 -9.53 -10.89 -9.56
N GLN A 32 -10.58 -10.44 -8.84
CA GLN A 32 -10.58 -9.20 -8.05
C GLN A 32 -10.16 -7.94 -8.84
N GLY A 33 -10.37 -7.95 -10.16
CA GLY A 33 -10.03 -6.85 -11.06
C GLY A 33 -8.58 -6.85 -11.57
N VAL A 34 -7.75 -7.79 -11.12
CA VAL A 34 -6.40 -8.00 -11.66
C VAL A 34 -6.53 -8.54 -13.08
N THR A 35 -5.75 -7.98 -14.01
CA THR A 35 -5.73 -8.38 -15.42
C THR A 35 -4.32 -8.79 -15.83
N VAL A 36 -4.20 -9.53 -16.94
CA VAL A 36 -2.92 -9.85 -17.57
C VAL A 36 -2.94 -9.35 -19.01
N THR A 37 -1.83 -8.80 -19.47
CA THR A 37 -1.64 -8.30 -20.84
C THR A 37 -0.33 -8.82 -21.44
N ASP A 38 -0.09 -8.38 -22.68
CA ASP A 38 1.07 -8.70 -23.50
C ASP A 38 1.21 -10.20 -23.77
N GLY A 39 2.10 -10.90 -23.06
CA GLY A 39 2.39 -12.32 -23.27
C GLY A 39 1.36 -13.27 -22.68
N GLY A 40 0.62 -12.86 -21.65
CA GLY A 40 -0.09 -13.80 -20.79
C GLY A 40 -1.61 -13.82 -20.94
N SER A 41 -2.21 -14.95 -20.56
CA SER A 41 -3.65 -15.09 -20.34
C SER A 41 -3.93 -15.63 -18.94
N ALA A 42 -4.75 -14.92 -18.16
CA ALA A 42 -5.13 -15.33 -16.81
C ALA A 42 -6.47 -16.07 -16.77
N THR A 43 -6.52 -17.16 -16.01
CA THR A 43 -7.74 -17.87 -15.62
C THR A 43 -7.79 -17.98 -14.10
N TRP A 44 -8.89 -17.51 -13.50
CA TRP A 44 -9.14 -17.73 -12.08
C TRP A 44 -9.39 -19.22 -11.80
N GLN A 45 -8.71 -19.75 -10.80
CA GLN A 45 -8.85 -21.12 -10.35
C GLN A 45 -9.68 -21.18 -9.09
N ALA A 46 -10.59 -22.16 -9.01
CA ALA A 46 -11.44 -22.37 -7.84
C ALA A 46 -10.66 -22.65 -6.54
N GLY A 47 -9.35 -22.90 -6.63
CA GLY A 47 -8.44 -23.00 -5.50
C GLY A 47 -7.98 -21.66 -4.91
N GLY A 48 -8.48 -20.52 -5.40
CA GLY A 48 -8.19 -19.20 -4.86
C GLY A 48 -6.93 -18.56 -5.41
N TYR A 49 -6.65 -18.67 -6.71
CA TYR A 49 -5.47 -18.05 -7.33
C TYR A 49 -5.68 -17.76 -8.82
N LEU A 50 -4.77 -16.99 -9.42
CA LEU A 50 -4.70 -16.80 -10.87
C LEU A 50 -3.71 -17.79 -11.49
N SER A 51 -4.16 -18.59 -12.45
CA SER A 51 -3.28 -19.35 -13.34
C SER A 51 -3.04 -18.53 -14.59
N ILE A 52 -1.79 -18.21 -14.86
CA ILE A 52 -1.35 -17.37 -15.96
C ILE A 52 -0.56 -18.26 -16.90
N THR A 53 -1.05 -18.39 -18.12
CA THR A 53 -0.43 -19.19 -19.18
C THR A 53 0.20 -18.24 -20.17
N ASP A 54 1.45 -18.52 -20.55
CA ASP A 54 2.07 -17.79 -21.65
C ASP A 54 1.42 -18.17 -22.99
N VAL A 55 1.13 -17.16 -23.80
CA VAL A 55 0.46 -17.31 -25.09
C VAL A 55 1.24 -16.66 -26.25
N SER A 56 2.39 -16.01 -26.00
CA SER A 56 3.24 -15.47 -27.07
C SER A 56 4.65 -15.15 -26.57
N ASP A 57 5.62 -14.90 -27.46
CA ASP A 57 7.00 -14.52 -27.09
C ASP A 57 7.16 -13.15 -26.37
N ALA A 58 6.07 -12.52 -25.92
CA ALA A 58 6.08 -11.27 -25.15
C ALA A 58 6.04 -11.58 -23.64
N ASP A 59 6.44 -10.63 -22.81
CA ASP A 59 6.42 -10.84 -21.36
C ASP A 59 4.98 -10.93 -20.81
N MET A 60 4.71 -11.86 -19.89
CA MET A 60 3.47 -11.88 -19.13
C MET A 60 3.42 -10.80 -18.05
N LEU A 61 2.57 -9.78 -18.22
CA LEU A 61 2.43 -8.67 -17.27
C LEU A 61 1.08 -8.68 -16.55
N LEU A 62 1.10 -8.79 -15.22
CA LEU A 62 -0.09 -8.54 -14.39
C LEU A 62 -0.24 -7.05 -14.14
N HIS A 63 -1.49 -6.57 -14.16
CA HIS A 63 -1.86 -5.22 -13.75
C HIS A 63 -2.77 -5.28 -12.52
N LEU A 64 -2.48 -4.46 -11.53
CA LEU A 64 -3.42 -4.23 -10.43
C LEU A 64 -4.68 -3.48 -10.94
N PRO A 65 -5.84 -3.65 -10.29
CA PRO A 65 -7.07 -3.02 -10.74
C PRO A 65 -6.96 -1.49 -10.69
N ALA A 66 -7.60 -0.79 -11.62
CA ALA A 66 -7.59 0.68 -11.63
C ALA A 66 -8.13 1.31 -10.32
N THR A 67 -9.00 0.61 -9.59
CA THR A 67 -9.52 1.03 -8.27
C THR A 67 -8.49 0.98 -7.14
N ALA A 68 -7.35 0.31 -7.37
CA ALA A 68 -6.23 0.18 -6.45
C ALA A 68 -5.26 1.36 -6.50
N LEU A 69 -5.32 2.13 -7.58
CA LEU A 69 -4.36 3.18 -7.91
C LEU A 69 -4.69 4.51 -7.22
N GLY A 70 -3.89 5.54 -7.46
CA GLY A 70 -4.03 6.86 -6.84
C GLY A 70 -2.92 7.15 -5.84
N ASP A 71 -3.25 7.88 -4.77
CA ASP A 71 -2.27 8.24 -3.75
C ASP A 71 -1.88 7.02 -2.90
N TRP A 72 -0.61 6.63 -3.00
CA TRP A 72 0.05 5.53 -2.29
C TRP A 72 1.09 6.06 -1.29
N SER A 73 1.07 7.37 -0.98
CA SER A 73 2.08 7.99 -0.12
C SER A 73 2.17 7.35 1.27
N SER A 74 1.08 6.81 1.80
CA SER A 74 1.08 6.07 3.08
C SER A 74 1.76 4.71 3.03
N TYR A 75 2.02 4.16 1.84
CA TYR A 75 2.78 2.92 1.68
C TYR A 75 4.29 3.14 1.65
N LEU A 76 4.77 4.39 1.63
CA LEU A 76 6.20 4.68 1.76
C LEU A 76 6.73 4.18 3.12
N GLY A 77 7.76 3.32 3.06
CA GLY A 77 8.32 2.58 4.19
C GLY A 77 7.60 1.25 4.48
N GLY A 78 6.48 0.98 3.80
CA GLY A 78 5.69 -0.24 3.90
C GLY A 78 6.26 -1.38 3.03
N SER A 79 5.40 -2.26 2.52
CA SER A 79 5.84 -3.38 1.67
C SER A 79 4.88 -3.71 0.54
N PHE A 80 5.44 -4.24 -0.55
CA PHE A 80 4.71 -4.96 -1.59
C PHE A 80 5.07 -6.44 -1.49
N SER A 81 4.13 -7.33 -1.78
CA SER A 81 4.37 -8.77 -1.73
C SER A 81 3.38 -9.56 -2.57
N PHE A 82 3.75 -10.78 -2.95
CA PHE A 82 2.90 -11.74 -3.64
C PHE A 82 3.42 -13.17 -3.41
N ASP A 83 2.55 -14.14 -3.65
CA ASP A 83 2.91 -15.55 -3.67
C ASP A 83 2.89 -16.05 -5.12
N ALA A 84 3.85 -16.90 -5.49
CA ALA A 84 3.88 -17.53 -6.79
C ALA A 84 4.23 -19.01 -6.74
N ARG A 85 3.81 -19.73 -7.78
CA ARG A 85 4.05 -21.15 -7.95
C ARG A 85 4.28 -21.49 -9.42
N ASN A 86 5.25 -22.34 -9.68
CA ASN A 86 5.39 -22.99 -10.98
C ASN A 86 4.37 -24.13 -11.10
N LEU A 87 3.39 -24.00 -12.02
CA LEU A 87 2.27 -24.94 -12.13
C LEU A 87 2.52 -26.12 -13.06
N ASN A 88 3.40 -25.96 -14.06
CA ASN A 88 3.71 -26.99 -15.04
C ASN A 88 5.09 -27.64 -14.84
N ASN A 89 5.82 -27.21 -13.80
CA ASN A 89 7.11 -27.74 -13.36
C ASN A 89 8.24 -27.58 -14.40
N GLU A 90 8.14 -26.54 -15.25
CA GLU A 90 9.21 -26.17 -16.18
C GLU A 90 10.41 -25.59 -15.43
N SER A 91 11.63 -25.79 -15.94
CA SER A 91 12.81 -25.24 -15.27
C SER A 91 12.89 -23.73 -15.50
N PRO A 92 12.91 -22.90 -14.44
CA PRO A 92 13.01 -21.45 -14.64
C PRO A 92 14.41 -21.10 -15.17
N ASP A 93 14.45 -20.50 -16.34
CA ASP A 93 15.67 -20.13 -17.07
C ASP A 93 15.56 -18.76 -17.76
N TRP A 94 14.47 -18.03 -17.51
CA TRP A 94 14.26 -16.67 -17.95
C TRP A 94 14.10 -15.73 -16.75
N ALA A 95 14.78 -14.59 -16.80
CA ALA A 95 14.69 -13.55 -15.79
C ALA A 95 14.45 -12.21 -16.48
N PRO A 96 13.74 -11.26 -15.83
CA PRO A 96 13.22 -11.32 -14.45
C PRO A 96 11.81 -11.96 -14.31
N PHE A 97 11.53 -12.66 -13.18
CA PHE A 97 10.22 -13.23 -12.79
C PHE A 97 9.48 -12.40 -11.70
N GLY A 98 9.98 -11.22 -11.38
CA GLY A 98 9.40 -10.37 -10.35
C GLY A 98 9.66 -8.90 -10.57
N GLU A 99 9.77 -8.49 -11.83
CA GLU A 99 9.95 -7.08 -12.15
C GLU A 99 8.65 -6.33 -11.84
N LEU A 100 8.68 -5.60 -10.72
CA LEU A 100 7.60 -4.74 -10.26
C LEU A 100 7.88 -3.32 -10.77
N THR A 101 6.99 -2.81 -11.62
CA THR A 101 7.04 -1.44 -12.10
C THR A 101 5.92 -0.63 -11.46
N LEU A 102 6.29 0.48 -10.83
CA LEU A 102 5.36 1.47 -10.31
C LEU A 102 5.46 2.71 -11.20
N THR A 103 4.34 3.09 -11.82
CA THR A 103 4.26 4.29 -12.63
C THR A 103 3.32 5.28 -11.98
N GLY A 104 3.74 6.54 -11.91
CA GLY A 104 2.94 7.64 -11.39
C GLY A 104 3.18 8.93 -12.17
N SER A 105 2.57 10.03 -11.74
CA SER A 105 2.73 11.32 -12.44
C SER A 105 4.16 11.87 -12.43
N ALA A 106 5.03 11.38 -11.55
CA ALA A 106 6.44 11.76 -11.47
C ALA A 106 7.39 10.84 -12.28
N GLY A 107 6.84 9.93 -13.10
CA GLY A 107 7.59 8.94 -13.86
C GLY A 107 7.41 7.53 -13.28
N SER A 108 8.37 6.65 -13.57
CA SER A 108 8.31 5.25 -13.15
C SER A 108 9.55 4.85 -12.35
N VAL A 109 9.37 3.89 -11.45
CA VAL A 109 10.45 3.13 -10.80
C VAL A 109 10.21 1.64 -11.05
N MET A 110 11.28 0.87 -11.16
CA MET A 110 11.24 -0.53 -11.53
C MET A 110 12.29 -1.28 -10.74
N LEU A 111 11.93 -2.47 -10.26
CA LEU A 111 12.82 -3.34 -9.51
C LEU A 111 12.44 -4.80 -9.73
N ASP A 112 13.42 -5.64 -10.01
CA ASP A 112 13.24 -7.09 -9.91
C ASP A 112 13.33 -7.51 -8.43
N ILE A 113 12.20 -7.91 -7.86
CA ILE A 113 12.08 -8.21 -6.43
C ILE A 113 12.28 -9.70 -6.14
N VAL A 114 12.53 -10.49 -7.19
CA VAL A 114 12.71 -11.93 -7.11
C VAL A 114 14.09 -12.32 -7.63
N ALA A 115 14.75 -13.27 -6.97
CA ALA A 115 16.02 -13.77 -7.44
C ALA A 115 15.86 -14.56 -8.75
N ALA A 116 16.94 -14.69 -9.53
CA ALA A 116 16.93 -15.51 -10.74
C ALA A 116 16.53 -16.98 -10.47
N ASN A 117 16.00 -17.65 -11.49
CA ASN A 117 15.55 -19.04 -11.46
C ASN A 117 14.42 -19.30 -10.46
N GLN A 118 13.44 -18.38 -10.45
CA GLN A 118 12.21 -18.45 -9.65
C GLN A 118 11.00 -18.36 -10.60
N PRO A 119 9.84 -18.92 -10.23
CA PRO A 119 9.61 -19.78 -9.07
C PRO A 119 10.21 -21.17 -9.35
N PRO A 120 10.77 -21.87 -8.34
CA PRO A 120 11.41 -23.16 -8.58
C PRO A 120 10.40 -24.19 -9.09
N ALA A 121 10.91 -25.13 -9.89
CA ALA A 121 10.17 -26.29 -10.38
C ALA A 121 9.99 -27.34 -9.27
N ASP A 122 9.34 -26.96 -8.17
CA ASP A 122 9.07 -27.81 -7.01
C ASP A 122 7.57 -27.93 -6.70
N GLY A 123 6.72 -27.27 -7.50
CA GLY A 123 5.28 -27.26 -7.34
C GLY A 123 4.79 -26.68 -6.01
N SER A 124 5.62 -25.91 -5.31
CA SER A 124 5.26 -25.26 -4.03
C SER A 124 4.98 -23.77 -4.23
N TRP A 125 4.22 -23.18 -3.30
CA TRP A 125 4.02 -21.74 -3.24
C TRP A 125 5.21 -21.09 -2.54
N HIS A 126 5.72 -20.00 -3.12
CA HIS A 126 6.81 -19.20 -2.59
C HIS A 126 6.37 -17.76 -2.47
N ARG A 127 6.73 -17.11 -1.36
CA ARG A 127 6.37 -15.72 -1.10
C ARG A 127 7.53 -14.79 -1.39
N TYR A 128 7.24 -13.73 -2.13
CA TYR A 128 8.18 -12.68 -2.48
C TYR A 128 7.69 -11.35 -1.90
N ALA A 129 8.62 -10.55 -1.39
CA ALA A 129 8.29 -9.28 -0.77
C ALA A 129 9.45 -8.30 -0.87
N VAL A 130 9.10 -7.02 -0.94
CA VAL A 130 10.06 -5.91 -0.97
C VAL A 130 9.56 -4.76 -0.12
N ALA A 131 10.48 -4.05 0.52
CA ALA A 131 10.16 -2.80 1.19
C ALA A 131 9.93 -1.68 0.15
N LEU A 132 8.94 -0.83 0.38
CA LEU A 132 8.68 0.36 -0.43
C LEU A 132 9.44 1.55 0.14
N ASP A 133 10.77 1.51 0.08
CA ASP A 133 11.64 2.58 0.59
C ASP A 133 12.61 3.14 -0.47
N ASN A 134 13.09 4.36 -0.22
CA ASN A 134 14.01 5.04 -1.13
C ASN A 134 15.40 4.39 -1.22
N ALA A 135 15.79 3.58 -0.22
CA ALA A 135 17.08 2.90 -0.25
C ALA A 135 17.08 1.76 -1.27
N THR A 136 15.94 1.10 -1.42
CA THR A 136 15.70 -0.03 -2.31
C THR A 136 15.34 0.43 -3.72
N TRP A 137 14.49 1.45 -3.84
CA TRP A 137 13.93 1.92 -5.13
C TRP A 137 14.60 3.19 -5.70
N GLY A 138 15.49 3.81 -4.93
CA GLY A 138 16.06 5.12 -5.25
C GLY A 138 15.17 6.30 -4.82
N GLY A 139 15.72 7.51 -4.94
CA GLY A 139 15.12 8.72 -4.38
C GLY A 139 13.81 9.20 -5.00
N ASN A 140 13.39 8.65 -6.16
CA ASN A 140 12.17 9.08 -6.84
C ASN A 140 10.90 8.37 -6.34
N LEU A 141 11.02 7.29 -5.56
CA LEU A 141 9.89 6.46 -5.16
C LEU A 141 8.77 7.27 -4.51
N ALA A 142 9.10 8.13 -3.53
CA ALA A 142 8.10 8.95 -2.83
C ALA A 142 7.28 9.84 -3.79
N ALA A 143 7.89 10.36 -4.86
CA ALA A 143 7.19 11.19 -5.85
C ALA A 143 6.28 10.36 -6.77
N VAL A 144 6.69 9.12 -7.10
CA VAL A 144 5.85 8.17 -7.84
C VAL A 144 4.64 7.75 -7.01
N LEU A 145 4.86 7.40 -5.74
CA LEU A 145 3.79 6.96 -4.83
C LEU A 145 2.76 8.06 -4.53
N ALA A 146 3.09 9.34 -4.69
CA ALA A 146 2.15 10.44 -4.46
C ALA A 146 0.92 10.41 -5.40
N ASN A 147 1.04 9.75 -6.55
CA ASN A 147 -0.07 9.52 -7.48
C ASN A 147 0.32 8.41 -8.47
N VAL A 148 0.08 7.16 -8.07
CA VAL A 148 0.30 5.96 -8.88
C VAL A 148 -0.80 5.84 -9.92
N THR A 149 -0.39 5.65 -11.17
CA THR A 149 -1.27 5.56 -12.35
C THR A 149 -1.20 4.19 -13.03
N ASP A 150 -0.21 3.36 -12.72
CA ASP A 150 -0.15 1.96 -13.15
C ASP A 150 0.81 1.17 -12.25
N VAL A 151 0.51 -0.12 -12.08
CA VAL A 151 1.35 -1.07 -11.35
C VAL A 151 1.38 -2.37 -12.13
N THR A 152 2.57 -2.74 -12.59
CA THR A 152 2.78 -4.00 -13.32
C THR A 152 3.72 -4.94 -12.59
N LEU A 153 3.44 -6.24 -12.69
CA LEU A 153 4.32 -7.30 -12.22
C LEU A 153 4.56 -8.27 -13.36
N LYS A 154 5.82 -8.38 -13.80
CA LYS A 154 6.23 -9.41 -14.76
C LYS A 154 6.32 -10.76 -14.06
N VAL A 155 5.69 -11.78 -14.66
CA VAL A 155 5.66 -13.16 -14.14
C VAL A 155 6.17 -14.18 -15.16
N GLU A 156 7.04 -13.72 -16.05
CA GLU A 156 7.73 -14.58 -17.03
C GLU A 156 8.90 -15.31 -16.37
N PHE A 157 9.01 -16.63 -16.55
CA PHE A 157 10.11 -17.40 -15.92
C PHE A 157 10.80 -18.42 -16.81
N HIS A 158 10.31 -18.68 -18.01
CA HIS A 158 10.89 -19.69 -18.88
C HIS A 158 11.08 -19.19 -20.32
N ALA A 159 12.11 -19.69 -20.98
CA ALA A 159 12.33 -19.43 -22.39
C ALA A 159 11.46 -20.36 -23.25
N GLY A 160 10.31 -19.87 -23.69
CA GLY A 160 9.38 -20.61 -24.53
C GLY A 160 8.01 -19.95 -24.49
N VAL A 161 6.99 -20.65 -25.00
CA VAL A 161 5.58 -20.25 -24.84
C VAL A 161 4.82 -21.43 -24.27
N THR A 162 5.18 -21.80 -23.04
CA THR A 162 4.72 -23.05 -22.43
C THR A 162 4.49 -22.97 -20.92
N GLU A 163 5.11 -22.00 -20.27
CA GLU A 163 5.08 -21.82 -18.83
C GLU A 163 3.72 -21.42 -18.31
N VAL A 164 3.46 -21.88 -17.10
CA VAL A 164 2.22 -21.60 -16.38
C VAL A 164 2.56 -21.19 -14.96
N ALA A 165 2.36 -19.91 -14.65
CA ALA A 165 2.56 -19.33 -13.33
C ALA A 165 1.24 -19.33 -12.53
N GLY A 166 1.30 -19.74 -11.27
CA GLY A 166 0.26 -19.47 -10.29
C GLY A 166 0.62 -18.22 -9.51
N ILE A 167 -0.32 -17.28 -9.36
CA ILE A 167 -0.15 -16.05 -8.57
C ILE A 167 -1.27 -15.93 -7.54
N ASP A 168 -0.89 -15.61 -6.30
CA ASP A 168 -1.80 -15.45 -5.18
C ASP A 168 -1.32 -14.37 -4.18
N ASN A 169 -2.17 -13.97 -3.23
CA ASN A 169 -1.88 -13.14 -2.06
C ASN A 169 -1.05 -11.88 -2.36
N ILE A 170 -1.42 -11.15 -3.42
CA ILE A 170 -0.79 -9.86 -3.71
C ILE A 170 -1.22 -8.88 -2.62
N ALA A 171 -0.26 -8.21 -1.98
CA ALA A 171 -0.55 -7.25 -0.93
C ALA A 171 0.36 -6.02 -0.96
N VAL A 172 -0.23 -4.87 -0.64
CA VAL A 172 0.46 -3.59 -0.42
C VAL A 172 0.09 -3.12 0.98
N THR A 173 1.08 -3.09 1.87
CA THR A 173 0.86 -2.84 3.29
C THR A 173 1.54 -1.55 3.73
N ALA A 174 0.82 -0.70 4.45
CA ALA A 174 1.39 0.51 5.03
C ALA A 174 2.25 0.20 6.27
N VAL A 175 3.13 1.12 6.67
CA VAL A 175 3.73 1.04 8.01
C VAL A 175 2.65 1.35 9.03
N PRO A 176 2.44 0.52 10.06
CA PRO A 176 1.55 0.88 11.15
C PRO A 176 2.00 2.20 11.77
N GLU A 177 1.13 3.22 11.73
CA GLU A 177 1.41 4.52 12.33
C GLU A 177 1.89 4.34 13.77
N PRO A 178 3.03 4.93 14.17
CA PRO A 178 3.52 4.77 15.51
C PRO A 178 2.48 5.31 16.50
N GLN A 179 2.24 4.55 17.57
CA GLN A 179 1.27 4.87 18.64
C GLN A 179 1.46 6.27 19.26
N SER A 180 2.60 6.91 19.01
CA SER A 180 2.90 8.30 19.36
C SER A 180 1.92 9.31 18.75
N ALA A 181 1.39 9.07 17.54
CA ALA A 181 0.39 9.94 16.93
C ALA A 181 -0.92 9.97 17.74
N TRP A 182 -1.36 8.79 18.20
CA TRP A 182 -2.52 8.66 19.10
C TRP A 182 -2.28 9.30 20.45
N MET A 183 -1.08 9.11 21.01
CA MET A 183 -0.70 9.73 22.28
C MET A 183 -0.64 11.26 22.18
N MET A 184 -0.19 11.80 21.04
CA MET A 184 -0.17 13.25 20.79
C MET A 184 -1.59 13.80 20.62
N ALA A 185 -2.45 13.12 19.87
CA ALA A 185 -3.86 13.48 19.74
C ALA A 185 -4.61 13.43 21.09
N ALA A 186 -4.38 12.38 21.89
CA ALA A 186 -4.94 12.25 23.23
C ALA A 186 -4.42 13.34 24.18
N GLY A 187 -3.12 13.65 24.13
CA GLY A 187 -2.51 14.73 24.90
C GLY A 187 -3.09 16.10 24.56
N LEU A 188 -3.30 16.40 23.28
CA LEU A 188 -3.92 17.65 22.82
C LEU A 188 -5.39 17.74 23.26
N ALA A 189 -6.15 16.66 23.13
CA ALA A 189 -7.55 16.61 23.59
C ALA A 189 -7.67 16.87 25.11
N ALA A 190 -6.77 16.29 25.90
CA ALA A 190 -6.71 16.52 27.35
C ALA A 190 -6.40 17.99 27.70
N LEU A 191 -5.48 18.64 26.96
CA LEU A 191 -5.14 20.05 27.16
C LEU A 191 -6.33 20.98 26.84
N CYS A 192 -7.05 20.73 25.76
CA CYS A 192 -8.25 21.50 25.40
C CYS A 192 -9.38 21.34 26.43
N ALA A 193 -9.59 20.13 26.95
CA ALA A 193 -10.56 19.87 28.01
C ALA A 193 -10.18 20.58 29.32
N GLY A 194 -8.90 20.56 29.69
CA GLY A 194 -8.38 21.23 30.89
C GLY A 194 -8.53 22.76 30.84
N ALA A 195 -8.23 23.39 29.69
CA ALA A 195 -8.38 24.83 29.50
C ALA A 195 -9.84 25.31 29.64
N SER A 196 -10.79 24.51 29.17
CA SER A 196 -12.23 24.78 29.28
C SER A 196 -12.71 24.73 30.74
N ALA A 197 -12.21 23.79 31.54
CA ALA A 197 -12.56 23.66 32.95
C ALA A 197 -12.01 24.82 33.82
N LEU A 198 -10.82 25.33 33.50
CA LEU A 198 -10.20 26.46 34.20
C LEU A 198 -10.91 27.79 33.92
N SER A 199 -11.44 27.99 32.71
CA SER A 199 -12.26 29.15 32.37
C SER A 199 -13.57 29.19 33.17
N GLY A 200 -14.26 28.06 33.31
CA GLY A 200 -15.51 27.95 34.09
C GLY A 200 -15.33 28.24 35.59
N LYS A 201 -14.24 27.75 36.20
CA LYS A 201 -13.96 28.02 37.64
C LYS A 201 -13.68 29.49 37.94
N ARG A 202 -13.01 30.23 37.04
CA ARG A 202 -12.73 31.66 37.25
C ARG A 202 -14.00 32.52 37.20
N GLN A 203 -15.00 32.18 36.38
CA GLN A 203 -16.27 32.92 36.36
C GLN A 203 -17.14 32.68 37.61
N GLY A 204 -17.08 31.48 38.20
CA GLY A 204 -17.80 31.17 39.44
C GLY A 204 -17.28 31.94 40.67
N LEU A 205 -15.97 32.15 40.75
CA LEU A 205 -15.35 32.85 41.89
C LEU A 205 -15.67 34.35 41.90
N VAL A 206 -15.74 34.98 40.72
CA VAL A 206 -16.07 36.42 40.57
C VAL A 206 -17.54 36.73 40.89
N ARG A 207 -18.46 35.74 40.77
CA ARG A 207 -19.86 35.92 41.15
C ARG A 207 -20.10 35.92 42.66
N ARG A 208 -19.28 35.20 43.45
CA ARG A 208 -19.43 35.14 44.91
C ARG A 208 -18.94 36.40 45.63
N SER A 209 -18.06 37.20 45.04
CA SER A 209 -17.52 38.41 45.66
C SER A 209 -18.38 39.67 45.45
N ARG A 210 -19.60 39.54 44.91
CA ARG A 210 -20.53 40.66 44.65
C ARG A 210 -21.86 40.55 45.40
N GLN A 211 -21.99 39.57 46.30
CA GLN A 211 -23.17 39.39 47.15
C GLN A 211 -22.87 39.57 48.65
N GLY A 212 -21.73 40.19 48.98
CA GLY A 212 -21.38 40.60 50.34
C GLY A 212 -21.32 42.11 50.41
#